data_AF-K7QDI7-F1
#
_entry.id   AF-K7QDI7-F1
#
_cell.length_a   1.000
_cell.length_b   1.000
_cell.length_c   1.000
_cell.angle_alpha   90.00
_cell.angle_beta   90.00
_cell.angle_gamma   90.00
#
_symmetry.space_group_name_H-M   'P 1'
#
loop_
_entity.id
_entity.type
_entity.pdbx_description
1 polymer ?
#
loop_
_entity_poly.entity_id
_entity_poly.type
_entity_poly.pdbx_seq_one_letter_code
_entity_poly.pdbx_strand_id
1 'polypeptide(L)'
;AGHVRNLFSRCIQLGRSYGRSKNKAELYEALRLLGTGLHCLEDFSAHSNYIELALIEMGETDVFPLVGRNTQIRLQGARSTVYPLVTGTFGGVDFLHSVMGEFDDKATQSEIQQLEGTMQNGKNADT
;
A
#
# COMPACT_ATOMS: atom_id res chain seq x y z
N ALA A 1 -7.91 -4.28 8.67
CA ALA A 1 -8.93 -4.16 7.58
C ALA A 1 -9.60 -2.77 7.47
N GLY A 2 -9.82 -2.03 8.57
CA GLY A 2 -10.55 -0.75 8.52
C GLY A 2 -9.92 0.33 7.62
N HIS A 3 -8.59 0.39 7.55
CA HIS A 3 -7.87 1.36 6.71
C HIS A 3 -8.13 1.17 5.22
N VAL A 4 -7.84 -0.01 4.67
CA VAL A 4 -8.09 -0.37 3.27
C VAL A 4 -9.57 -0.19 2.90
N ARG A 5 -10.49 -0.60 3.79
CA ARG A 5 -11.93 -0.38 3.60
C ARG A 5 -12.26 1.11 3.45
N ASN A 6 -11.69 1.97 4.29
CA ASN A 6 -11.92 3.42 4.23
C ASN A 6 -11.38 4.01 2.92
N LEU A 7 -10.16 3.64 2.52
CA LEU A 7 -9.55 4.08 1.25
C LEU A 7 -10.43 3.74 0.05
N PHE A 8 -10.83 2.47 -0.09
CA PHE A 8 -11.69 2.06 -1.21
C PHE A 8 -13.09 2.68 -1.14
N SER A 9 -13.67 2.81 0.06
CA SER A 9 -14.98 3.46 0.22
C SER A 9 -14.92 4.91 -0.27
N ARG A 10 -13.88 5.65 0.09
CA ARG A 10 -13.71 7.06 -0.30
C ARG A 10 -13.33 7.20 -1.77
N CYS A 11 -12.47 6.33 -2.30
CA CYS A 11 -12.19 6.22 -3.72
C CYS A 11 -13.49 6.04 -4.54
N ILE A 12 -14.34 5.09 -4.16
CA ILE A 12 -15.62 4.83 -4.85
C ILE A 12 -16.54 6.05 -4.75
N GLN A 13 -16.63 6.70 -3.59
CA GLN A 13 -17.45 7.90 -3.41
C GLN A 13 -17.00 9.04 -4.33
N LEU A 14 -15.71 9.34 -4.39
CA LEU A 14 -15.15 10.39 -5.24
C LEU A 14 -15.28 10.05 -6.72
N GLY A 15 -15.01 8.80 -7.12
CA GLY A 15 -15.20 8.35 -8.51
C GLY A 15 -16.65 8.47 -8.97
N ARG A 16 -17.62 8.14 -8.10
CA ARG A 16 -19.06 8.37 -8.37
C ARG A 16 -19.42 9.84 -8.41
N SER A 17 -18.81 10.67 -7.56
CA SER A 17 -19.00 12.13 -7.56
C SER A 17 -18.54 12.72 -8.88
N TYR A 18 -17.32 12.39 -9.33
CA TYR A 18 -16.77 12.78 -10.62
C TYR A 18 -17.68 12.40 -11.80
N GLY A 19 -18.28 11.21 -11.77
CA GLY A 19 -19.22 10.76 -12.80
C GLY A 19 -20.39 11.74 -13.03
N ARG A 20 -20.82 12.46 -11.98
CA ARG A 20 -21.87 13.48 -12.03
C ARG A 20 -21.32 14.90 -12.21
N SER A 21 -20.27 15.25 -11.48
CA SER A 21 -19.73 16.62 -11.39
C SER A 21 -18.79 16.98 -12.54
N LYS A 22 -18.14 15.98 -13.15
CA LYS A 22 -16.99 16.13 -14.06
C LYS A 22 -15.81 16.91 -13.45
N ASN A 23 -15.75 17.03 -12.12
CA ASN A 23 -14.65 17.67 -11.42
C ASN A 23 -13.39 16.79 -11.43
N LYS A 24 -12.38 17.18 -12.21
CA LYS A 24 -11.14 16.41 -12.36
C LYS A 24 -10.35 16.22 -11.05
N ALA A 25 -10.47 17.14 -10.09
CA ALA A 25 -9.79 16.99 -8.80
C ALA A 25 -10.32 15.76 -8.02
N GLU A 26 -11.62 15.48 -8.11
CA GLU A 26 -12.22 14.29 -7.50
C GLU A 26 -11.74 13.01 -8.18
N LEU A 27 -11.56 13.03 -9.51
CA LEU A 27 -11.00 11.90 -10.25
C LEU A 27 -9.56 11.61 -9.82
N TYR A 28 -8.69 12.62 -9.76
CA TYR A 28 -7.29 12.43 -9.38
C TYR A 28 -7.15 11.91 -7.95
N GLU A 29 -7.94 12.45 -7.02
CA GLU A 29 -7.93 11.95 -5.64
C GLU A 29 -8.50 10.53 -5.54
N ALA A 30 -9.55 10.20 -6.31
CA ALA A 30 -10.07 8.83 -6.37
C ALA A 30 -9.00 7.84 -6.85
N LEU A 31 -8.26 8.18 -7.92
CA LEU A 31 -7.19 7.33 -8.45
C LEU A 31 -6.00 7.22 -7.47
N ARG A 32 -5.63 8.31 -6.80
CA ARG A 32 -4.58 8.29 -5.76
C ARG A 32 -4.96 7.35 -4.61
N LEU A 33 -6.19 7.46 -4.10
CA LEU A 33 -6.71 6.59 -3.03
C LEU A 33 -6.83 5.13 -3.46
N LEU A 34 -7.20 4.88 -4.73
CA LEU A 34 -7.21 3.54 -5.31
C LEU A 34 -5.80 2.94 -5.28
N GLY A 35 -4.80 3.69 -5.77
CA GLY A 35 -3.40 3.28 -5.76
C GLY A 35 -2.90 2.97 -4.35
N THR A 36 -3.17 3.85 -3.37
CA THR A 36 -2.82 3.60 -1.97
C THR A 36 -3.46 2.32 -1.41
N GLY A 37 -4.74 2.08 -1.74
CA GLY A 37 -5.45 0.89 -1.29
C GLY A 37 -4.90 -0.40 -1.90
N LEU A 38 -4.61 -0.38 -3.20
CA LEU A 38 -4.04 -1.53 -3.92
C LEU A 38 -2.63 -1.85 -3.45
N HIS A 39 -1.76 -0.83 -3.34
CA HIS A 39 -0.40 -1.00 -2.85
C HIS A 39 -0.36 -1.58 -1.43
N CYS A 40 -1.24 -1.11 -0.52
CA CYS A 40 -1.34 -1.68 0.82
C CYS A 40 -1.71 -3.18 0.82
N LEU A 41 -2.57 -3.63 -0.11
CA LEU A 41 -2.90 -5.05 -0.26
C LEU A 41 -1.73 -5.86 -0.82
N GLU A 42 -1.04 -5.29 -1.82
CA GLU A 42 0.15 -5.88 -2.42
C GLU A 42 1.24 -6.11 -1.36
N ASP A 43 1.64 -5.06 -0.63
CA ASP A 43 2.65 -5.13 0.41
C ASP A 43 2.32 -6.17 1.48
N PHE A 44 1.06 -6.23 1.90
CA PHE A 44 0.63 -7.22 2.89
C PHE A 44 0.84 -8.65 2.38
N SER A 45 0.52 -8.92 1.11
CA SER A 45 0.74 -10.25 0.52
C SER A 45 2.22 -10.56 0.25
N ALA A 46 3.01 -9.57 -0.15
CA ALA A 46 4.42 -9.72 -0.51
C ALA A 46 5.33 -9.81 0.72
N HIS A 47 5.00 -9.10 1.80
CA HIS A 47 5.81 -8.98 3.01
C HIS A 47 5.18 -9.67 4.22
N SER A 48 4.37 -10.69 4.01
CA SER A 48 3.90 -11.58 5.07
C SER A 48 3.82 -13.02 4.56
N ASN A 49 3.64 -13.97 5.48
CA ASN A 49 3.34 -15.35 5.10
C ASN A 49 1.87 -15.57 4.70
N TYR A 50 1.07 -14.50 4.50
CA TYR A 50 -0.37 -14.61 4.25
C TYR A 50 -0.72 -15.53 3.07
N ILE A 51 0.05 -15.47 1.97
CA ILE A 51 -0.20 -16.31 0.79
C ILE A 51 -0.05 -17.80 1.12
N GLU A 52 1.00 -18.18 1.86
CA GLU A 52 1.20 -19.56 2.31
C GLU A 52 0.03 -20.03 3.18
N LEU A 53 -0.41 -19.18 4.12
CA LEU A 53 -1.52 -19.49 5.01
C LEU A 53 -2.82 -19.66 4.25
N ALA A 54 -3.08 -18.79 3.27
CA ALA A 54 -4.27 -18.87 2.43
C ALA A 54 -4.29 -20.17 1.61
N LEU A 55 -3.15 -20.58 1.02
CA LEU A 55 -3.06 -21.85 0.29
C LEU A 55 -3.31 -23.05 1.20
N ILE A 56 -2.70 -23.06 2.39
CA ILE A 56 -2.91 -24.12 3.40
C ILE A 56 -4.38 -24.19 3.83
N GLU A 57 -5.02 -23.03 4.05
CA GLU A 57 -6.45 -22.97 4.42
C GLU A 57 -7.37 -23.46 3.29
N MET A 58 -6.97 -23.26 2.02
CA MET A 58 -7.66 -23.83 0.86
C MET A 58 -7.43 -25.33 0.65
N GLY A 59 -6.56 -25.95 1.46
CA GLY A 59 -6.31 -27.39 1.44
C GLY A 59 -5.06 -27.82 0.66
N GLU A 60 -4.23 -26.88 0.21
CA GLU A 60 -2.95 -27.21 -0.44
C GLU A 60 -1.99 -27.85 0.57
N THR A 61 -1.47 -29.03 0.23
CA THR A 61 -0.66 -29.84 1.17
C THR A 61 0.84 -29.67 1.00
N ASP A 62 1.29 -29.23 -0.18
CA ASP A 62 2.72 -29.05 -0.50
C ASP A 62 3.16 -27.59 -0.37
N VAL A 63 2.72 -26.94 0.70
CA VAL A 63 3.08 -25.56 1.04
C VAL A 63 3.85 -25.58 2.35
N PHE A 64 5.06 -25.03 2.32
CA PHE A 64 5.85 -24.84 3.53
C PHE A 64 5.44 -23.53 4.21
N PRO A 65 4.96 -23.55 5.46
CA PRO A 65 4.74 -22.32 6.22
C PRO A 65 6.09 -21.75 6.66
N LEU A 66 6.37 -20.48 6.37
CA LEU A 66 7.61 -19.77 6.69
C LEU A 66 7.97 -19.85 8.19
N VAL A 67 6.94 -19.92 9.03
CA VAL A 67 7.05 -20.08 10.49
C VAL A 67 7.42 -21.50 10.93
N GLY A 68 7.55 -22.46 10.00
CA GLY A 68 7.84 -23.86 10.27
C GLY A 68 6.62 -24.70 10.67
N ARG A 69 6.67 -26.01 10.40
CA ARG A 69 5.51 -26.91 10.59
C ARG A 69 5.08 -27.11 12.05
N ASN A 70 6.00 -26.95 13.00
CA ASN A 70 5.76 -27.18 14.43
C ASN A 70 5.30 -25.93 15.20
N THR A 71 4.87 -24.87 14.51
CA THR A 71 4.41 -23.62 15.15
C THR A 71 2.91 -23.42 15.13
N GLN A 72 2.15 -24.45 14.75
CA GLN A 72 0.69 -24.40 14.81
C GLN A 72 0.21 -24.15 16.24
N ILE A 73 -0.80 -23.30 16.37
CA ILE A 73 -1.45 -22.97 17.64
C ILE A 73 -2.93 -23.32 17.61
N ARG A 74 -3.48 -23.63 18.79
CA ARG A 74 -4.93 -23.73 19.00
C ARG A 74 -5.47 -22.33 19.29
N LEU A 75 -6.06 -21.70 18.28
CA LEU A 75 -6.68 -20.38 18.44
C LEU A 75 -8.15 -20.53 18.83
N GLN A 76 -8.59 -19.82 19.87
CA GLN A 76 -9.99 -19.84 20.28
C GLN A 76 -10.89 -19.30 19.15
N GLY A 77 -11.91 -20.07 18.78
CA GLY A 77 -12.83 -19.73 17.67
C GLY A 77 -12.37 -20.21 16.30
N ALA A 78 -11.14 -20.69 16.14
CA ALA A 78 -10.70 -21.36 14.92
C ALA A 78 -11.23 -22.81 14.88
N ARG A 79 -11.58 -23.29 13.67
CA ARG A 79 -12.08 -24.67 13.47
C ARG A 79 -10.99 -25.73 13.62
N SER A 80 -9.76 -25.37 13.29
CA SER A 80 -8.57 -26.23 13.35
C SER A 80 -7.41 -25.48 13.99
N THR A 81 -6.30 -26.19 14.21
CA THR A 81 -5.02 -25.52 14.49
C THR A 81 -4.62 -24.65 13.31
N VAL A 82 -4.02 -23.50 13.60
CA VAL A 82 -3.63 -22.50 12.60
C VAL A 82 -2.18 -22.11 12.78
N TYR A 83 -1.52 -21.70 11.71
CA TYR A 83 -0.20 -21.09 11.78
C TYR A 83 -0.33 -19.59 12.12
N PRO A 84 0.63 -19.02 12.88
CA PRO A 84 0.66 -17.59 13.10
C PRO A 84 0.92 -16.82 11.80
N LEU A 85 0.18 -15.72 11.62
CA LEU A 85 0.49 -14.71 10.62
C LEU A 85 1.69 -13.89 11.10
N VAL A 86 2.73 -13.83 10.29
CA VAL A 86 3.93 -13.02 10.52
C VAL A 86 4.16 -12.14 9.32
N THR A 87 4.60 -10.91 9.55
CA THR A 87 5.28 -10.16 8.51
C THR A 87 6.59 -10.89 8.22
N GLY A 88 6.94 -11.08 6.95
CA GLY A 88 8.19 -11.73 6.57
C GLY A 88 9.40 -11.03 7.16
N THR A 89 10.59 -11.57 6.94
CA THR A 89 11.82 -10.84 7.26
C THR A 89 11.95 -9.65 6.32
N PHE A 90 11.90 -8.43 6.86
CA PHE A 90 12.32 -7.24 6.12
C PHE A 90 13.80 -7.37 5.78
N GLY A 91 14.13 -7.54 4.50
CA GLY A 91 15.51 -7.45 4.05
C GLY A 91 16.01 -6.02 4.26
N GLY A 92 17.28 -5.85 4.65
CA GLY A 92 17.88 -4.51 4.78
C GLY A 92 17.77 -3.69 3.48
N VAL A 93 17.72 -4.35 2.33
CA VAL A 93 17.50 -3.75 1.01
C VAL A 93 16.08 -3.23 0.82
N ASP A 94 15.06 -3.90 1.36
CA ASP A 94 13.65 -3.45 1.30
C ASP A 94 13.44 -2.20 2.18
N PHE A 95 14.12 -2.16 3.33
CA PHE A 95 14.17 -0.96 4.17
C PHE A 95 14.85 0.21 3.44
N LEU A 96 16.01 -0.04 2.83
CA LEU A 96 16.73 1.01 2.10
C LEU A 96 15.92 1.51 0.89
N HIS A 97 15.28 0.64 0.11
CA HIS A 97 14.42 1.09 -1.00
C HIS A 97 13.21 1.88 -0.51
N SER A 98 12.57 1.48 0.59
CA SER A 98 11.41 2.20 1.12
C SER A 98 11.79 3.57 1.69
N VAL A 99 12.90 3.67 2.43
CA VAL A 99 13.35 4.93 3.03
C VAL A 99 14.05 5.83 2.03
N MET A 100 14.96 5.28 1.21
CA MET A 100 15.73 6.06 0.25
C MET A 100 14.90 6.39 -0.98
N GLY A 101 14.00 5.52 -1.44
CA GLY A 101 13.07 5.84 -2.52
C GLY A 101 12.12 6.97 -2.12
N GLU A 102 11.54 6.92 -0.91
CA GLU A 102 10.69 8.01 -0.41
C GLU A 102 11.48 9.31 -0.21
N PHE A 103 12.76 9.22 0.17
CA PHE A 103 13.63 10.39 0.31
C PHE A 103 14.02 11.00 -1.05
N ASP A 104 14.40 10.18 -2.03
CA ASP A 104 14.75 10.59 -3.38
C ASP A 104 13.55 11.21 -4.11
N ASP A 105 12.36 10.62 -3.94
CA ASP A 105 11.10 11.19 -4.43
C ASP A 105 10.79 12.56 -3.79
N LYS A 106 10.99 12.71 -2.47
CA LYS A 106 10.80 13.98 -1.77
C LYS A 106 11.83 15.03 -2.18
N ALA A 107 13.09 14.63 -2.38
CA ALA A 107 14.15 15.52 -2.84
C ALA A 107 13.82 16.03 -4.25
N THR A 108 13.46 15.14 -5.16
CA THR A 108 13.08 15.48 -6.55
C THR A 108 11.87 16.41 -6.58
N GLN A 109 10.83 16.15 -5.78
CA GLN A 109 9.67 17.05 -5.69
C GLN A 109 10.03 18.44 -5.15
N SER A 110 10.95 18.51 -4.18
CA SER A 110 11.38 19.79 -3.58
C SER A 110 12.16 20.64 -4.58
N GLU A 111 13.00 20.03 -5.42
CA GLU A 111 13.74 20.74 -6.47
C GLU A 111 12.80 21.29 -7.55
N ILE A 112 11.81 20.51 -7.97
CA ILE A 112 10.81 20.96 -8.95
C ILE A 112 10.02 22.17 -8.42
N GLN A 113 9.57 22.13 -7.16
CA GLN A 113 8.87 23.26 -6.54
C GLN A 113 9.74 24.52 -6.45
N GLN A 114 11.03 24.38 -6.14
CA GLN A 114 11.96 25.52 -6.11
C GLN A 114 12.17 26.13 -7.50
N LEU A 115 12.25 25.28 -8.54
CA LEU A 115 12.37 25.73 -9.92
C LEU A 115 11.12 26.50 -10.36
N GLU A 116 9.93 25.97 -10.10
CA GLU A 116 8.65 26.62 -10.41
C GLU A 116 8.50 27.97 -9.69
N GLY A 117 8.86 28.04 -8.41
CA GLY A 117 8.85 29.28 -7.62
C GLY A 117 9.82 30.34 -8.18
N THR A 118 11.02 29.91 -8.61
CA THR A 118 12.00 30.81 -9.23
C THR A 118 11.51 31.33 -10.58
N MET A 119 10.88 30.48 -11.40
CA MET A 119 10.28 30.89 -12.68
C MET A 119 9.09 31.84 -12.51
N GLN A 120 8.25 31.65 -11.48
CA GLN A 120 7.15 32.56 -11.16
C GLN A 120 7.66 33.92 -10.68
N ASN A 121 8.68 33.94 -9.82
CA ASN A 121 9.28 35.17 -9.33
C ASN A 121 9.99 35.94 -10.47
N GLY A 122 10.67 35.23 -11.39
CA GLY A 122 11.27 35.84 -12.57
C GLY A 122 10.24 36.45 -13.52
N LYS A 123 9.08 35.82 -13.70
CA LYS A 123 7.97 36.37 -14.50
C LYS A 123 7.33 37.63 -13.90
N ASN A 124 7.33 37.78 -12.58
CA ASN A 124 6.81 38.97 -11.90
C ASN A 124 7.82 40.13 -11.82
N ALA A 125 9.10 39.88 -12.10
CA ALA A 125 10.15 40.89 -12.11
C ALA A 125 10.31 41.60 -13.47
N ASP A 126 9.57 41.17 -14.51
CA ASP A 126 9.63 41.69 -15.89
C ASP A 126 8.41 42.56 -16.27
N THR A 127 7.74 43.16 -15.28
CA THR A 127 6.74 44.25 -15.43
C THR A 127 7.14 45.46 -14.63
#